data_AF-A0A7Y7IZ59-F1
#
_entry.id   AF-A0A7Y7IZ59-F1
#
_cell.length_a   1.000
_cell.length_b   1.000
_cell.length_c   1.000
_cell.angle_alpha   90.00
_cell.angle_beta   90.00
_cell.angle_gamma   90.00
#
_symmetry.space_group_name_H-M   'P 1'
#
loop_
_entity.id
_entity.type
_entity.pdbx_description
1 polymer ?
#
loop_
_entity_poly.entity_id
_entity_poly.type
_entity_poly.pdbx_seq_one_letter_code
_entity_poly.pdbx_strand_id
1 'polypeptide(L)'
;WIFGTDLLHRGARRFGRMRQAEPSFATATLLSWAGMRGVVTLAAALSLPVSLPGRDIVLICAFAVILVTVLLQAPTLAPLIRLLRVSGASELILRRDSEDLAWLRMAQAQHARIAALSHQPDGTERHPRLLEQYGHRVRVAAAYRADRDAHEPRRIDHFNAIIAAIAAGRLAVLRMHRAGEIDDRVLRTLEYELDLQQMAAESQAEDEA
;
A
#
# COMPACT_ATOMS: atom_id res chain seq x y z
N TRP A 1 30.08 5.66 -8.37
CA TRP A 1 29.46 6.99 -8.20
C TRP A 1 28.30 6.97 -7.20
N ILE A 2 27.39 5.98 -7.22
CA ILE A 2 26.30 5.89 -6.21
C ILE A 2 26.81 5.63 -4.78
N PHE A 3 27.88 4.84 -4.61
CA PHE A 3 28.58 4.70 -3.31
C PHE A 3 29.15 6.04 -2.79
N GLY A 4 29.45 7.00 -3.68
CA GLY A 4 29.90 8.34 -3.31
C GLY A 4 28.75 9.25 -2.87
N THR A 5 27.60 9.19 -3.56
CA THR A 5 26.38 9.91 -3.16
C THR A 5 25.77 9.36 -1.87
N ASP A 6 25.88 8.05 -1.62
CA ASP A 6 25.41 7.43 -0.36
C ASP A 6 26.28 7.89 0.83
N LEU A 7 27.59 8.06 0.62
CA LEU A 7 28.50 8.65 1.61
C LEU A 7 28.16 10.12 1.91
N LEU A 8 27.80 10.87 0.86
CA LEU A 8 27.35 12.27 0.97
C LEU A 8 26.03 12.38 1.74
N HIS A 9 25.10 11.45 1.53
CA HIS A 9 23.81 11.40 2.22
C HIS A 9 23.95 11.05 3.71
N ARG A 10 24.87 10.13 4.04
CA ARG A 10 25.25 9.83 5.43
C ARG A 10 25.92 11.03 6.12
N GLY A 11 26.70 11.84 5.39
CA GLY A 11 27.28 13.09 5.88
C GLY A 11 26.24 14.19 6.14
N ALA A 12 25.27 14.36 5.24
CA ALA A 12 24.19 15.33 5.36
C ALA A 12 23.24 15.06 6.57
N ARG A 13 23.20 13.82 7.06
CA ARG A 13 22.37 13.42 8.20
C ARG A 13 22.92 13.79 9.58
N ARG A 14 24.13 14.34 9.67
CA ARG A 14 24.55 15.03 10.90
C ARG A 14 23.70 16.29 11.16
N PHE A 15 22.95 16.77 10.16
CA PHE A 15 22.15 17.99 10.20
C PHE A 15 20.62 17.79 10.15
N GLY A 16 20.12 16.60 10.51
CA GLY A 16 18.73 16.44 10.93
C GLY A 16 17.65 16.48 9.83
N ARG A 17 16.65 15.60 10.04
CA ARG A 17 15.36 15.46 9.35
C ARG A 17 15.32 14.55 8.11
N MET A 18 14.22 13.79 8.10
CA MET A 18 13.71 12.82 7.12
C MET A 18 14.10 11.35 7.35
N ARG A 19 13.25 10.67 8.13
CA ARG A 19 13.03 9.21 8.06
C ARG A 19 12.16 8.93 6.83
N GLN A 20 12.79 8.82 5.67
CA GLN A 20 12.22 8.01 4.59
C GLN A 20 12.80 6.60 4.76
N ALA A 21 11.98 5.57 4.49
CA ALA A 21 12.41 4.18 4.52
C ALA A 21 13.66 4.04 3.63
N GLU A 22 14.79 3.65 4.22
CA GLU A 22 16.03 3.54 3.47
C GLU A 22 15.86 2.43 2.42
N PRO A 23 16.14 2.69 1.13
CA PRO A 23 16.22 1.60 0.17
C PRO A 23 17.26 0.61 0.70
N SER A 24 16.84 -0.65 0.87
CA SER A 24 17.71 -1.74 1.30
C SER A 24 19.06 -1.65 0.59
N PHE A 25 20.16 -1.94 1.28
CA PHE A 25 21.49 -2.01 0.68
C PHE A 25 21.50 -2.86 -0.60
N ALA A 26 20.64 -3.89 -0.65
CA ALA A 26 20.39 -4.69 -1.84
C ALA A 26 19.77 -3.88 -2.99
N THR A 27 18.75 -3.07 -2.72
CA THR A 27 18.09 -2.19 -3.70
C THR A 27 19.05 -1.13 -4.24
N ALA A 28 19.83 -0.50 -3.37
CA ALA A 28 20.87 0.46 -3.78
C ALA A 28 21.96 -0.21 -4.64
N THR A 29 22.34 -1.44 -4.29
CA THR A 29 23.31 -2.24 -5.07
C THR A 29 22.74 -2.64 -6.44
N LEU A 30 21.49 -3.07 -6.50
CA LEU A 30 20.81 -3.45 -7.75
C LEU A 30 20.66 -2.25 -8.70
N LEU A 31 20.23 -1.11 -8.19
CA LEU A 31 20.10 0.12 -8.97
C LEU A 31 21.45 0.62 -9.46
N SER A 32 22.50 0.49 -8.64
CA SER A 32 23.88 0.81 -9.03
C SER A 32 24.42 -0.14 -10.09
N TRP A 33 24.12 -1.43 -9.98
CA TRP A 33 24.53 -2.45 -10.94
C TRP A 33 23.85 -2.25 -12.30
N ALA A 34 22.55 -1.92 -12.30
CA ALA A 34 21.79 -1.63 -13.50
C ALA A 34 22.19 -0.31 -14.19
N GLY A 35 22.56 0.73 -13.41
CA GLY A 35 22.87 2.07 -13.94
C GLY A 35 24.31 2.30 -14.41
N MET A 36 25.28 1.48 -14.03
CA MET A 36 26.71 1.72 -14.35
C MET A 36 27.13 1.33 -15.76
N ARG A 37 26.26 0.73 -16.58
CA ARG A 37 26.67 0.13 -17.85
C ARG A 37 26.03 0.81 -19.05
N GLY A 38 26.82 1.64 -19.72
CA GLY A 38 26.49 2.23 -21.02
C GLY A 38 26.64 3.74 -21.08
N VAL A 39 26.36 4.47 -20.00
CA VAL A 39 26.41 5.94 -20.01
C VAL A 39 27.82 6.46 -20.24
N VAL A 40 28.84 5.88 -19.61
CA VAL A 40 30.24 6.32 -19.75
C VAL A 40 30.81 5.98 -21.12
N THR A 41 30.53 4.78 -21.63
CA THR A 41 30.97 4.36 -22.97
C THR A 41 30.27 5.17 -24.06
N LEU A 42 28.98 5.45 -23.90
CA LEU A 42 28.22 6.29 -24.83
C LEU A 42 28.70 7.75 -24.76
N ALA A 43 28.97 8.29 -23.57
CA ALA A 43 29.52 9.64 -23.41
C ALA A 43 30.90 9.76 -24.05
N ALA A 44 31.79 8.77 -23.87
CA ALA A 44 33.10 8.74 -24.53
C ALA A 44 32.97 8.63 -26.05
N ALA A 45 32.02 7.81 -26.54
CA ALA A 45 31.74 7.66 -27.96
C ALA A 45 31.17 8.95 -28.59
N LEU A 46 30.32 9.68 -27.86
CA LEU A 46 29.76 10.97 -28.28
C LEU A 46 30.75 12.13 -28.15
N SER A 47 31.77 12.00 -27.30
CA SER A 47 32.84 12.99 -27.11
C SER A 47 33.83 13.04 -28.28
N LEU A 48 33.72 12.14 -29.27
CA LEU A 48 34.57 12.14 -30.46
C LEU A 48 34.21 13.29 -31.42
N PRO A 49 35.19 14.09 -31.87
CA PRO A 49 34.98 15.22 -32.79
C PRO A 49 34.31 14.78 -34.09
N VAL A 50 33.36 15.59 -34.56
CA VAL A 50 32.58 15.31 -35.78
C VAL A 50 33.47 15.27 -37.05
N SER A 51 34.64 15.90 -36.99
CA SER A 51 35.62 15.97 -38.09
C SER A 51 36.51 14.72 -38.24
N LEU A 52 36.36 13.71 -37.38
CA LEU A 52 37.19 12.50 -37.44
C LEU A 52 36.71 11.55 -38.55
N PRO A 53 37.54 11.22 -39.56
CA PRO A 53 37.19 10.22 -40.56
C PRO A 53 37.03 8.83 -39.90
N GLY A 54 35.91 8.15 -40.16
CA GLY A 54 35.60 6.83 -39.60
C GLY A 54 34.85 6.83 -38.27
N ARG A 55 34.41 7.99 -37.77
CA ARG A 55 33.61 8.13 -36.53
C ARG A 55 32.38 7.23 -36.50
N ASP A 56 31.66 7.11 -37.61
CA ASP A 56 30.42 6.32 -37.68
C ASP A 56 30.68 4.82 -37.43
N ILE A 57 31.81 4.30 -37.92
CA ILE A 57 32.24 2.92 -37.67
C ILE A 57 32.55 2.72 -36.18
N VAL A 58 33.23 3.69 -35.55
CA VAL A 58 33.53 3.65 -34.11
C VAL A 58 32.25 3.69 -33.28
N LEU A 59 31.27 4.52 -33.66
CA LEU A 59 29.97 4.60 -32.99
C LEU A 59 29.18 3.29 -33.12
N ILE A 60 29.15 2.69 -34.32
CA ILE A 60 28.47 1.40 -34.55
C ILE A 60 29.13 0.29 -33.73
N CYS A 61 30.46 0.23 -33.70
CA CYS A 61 31.20 -0.73 -32.87
C CYS A 61 30.94 -0.51 -31.37
N ALA A 62 30.98 0.73 -30.89
CA ALA A 62 30.68 1.04 -29.50
C ALA A 62 29.25 0.63 -29.12
N PHE A 63 28.28 0.91 -29.99
CA PHE A 63 26.89 0.52 -29.79
C PHE A 63 26.71 -1.01 -29.78
N ALA A 64 27.33 -1.72 -30.72
CA ALA A 64 27.29 -3.17 -30.80
C ALA A 64 27.92 -3.82 -29.55
N VAL A 65 29.06 -3.31 -29.08
CA VAL A 65 29.71 -3.79 -27.85
C VAL A 65 28.83 -3.54 -26.62
N ILE A 66 28.20 -2.38 -26.51
CA ILE A 66 27.25 -2.09 -25.42
C ILE A 66 26.07 -3.06 -25.48
N LEU A 67 25.47 -3.28 -26.65
CA LEU A 67 24.32 -4.17 -26.81
C LEU A 67 24.65 -5.61 -26.41
N VAL A 68 25.78 -6.14 -26.91
CA VAL A 68 26.24 -7.50 -26.61
C VAL A 68 26.54 -7.65 -25.12
N THR A 69 27.21 -6.66 -24.51
CA THR A 69 27.55 -6.71 -23.08
C THR A 69 26.31 -6.62 -22.18
N VAL A 70 25.32 -5.81 -22.54
CA VAL A 70 24.04 -5.74 -21.81
C VAL A 70 23.25 -7.04 -21.96
N LEU A 71 23.16 -7.60 -23.17
CA LEU A 71 22.40 -8.83 -23.42
C LEU A 71 23.01 -10.05 -22.71
N LEU A 72 24.35 -10.11 -22.65
CA LEU A 72 25.08 -11.17 -21.97
C LEU A 72 25.07 -11.02 -20.44
N GLN A 73 24.91 -9.80 -19.92
CA GLN A 73 24.87 -9.51 -18.48
C GLN A 73 23.46 -9.39 -17.88
N ALA A 74 22.42 -9.26 -18.71
CA ALA A 74 21.03 -9.37 -18.28
C ALA A 74 20.73 -10.64 -17.45
N PRO A 75 21.20 -11.86 -17.81
CA PRO A 75 20.95 -13.07 -17.02
C PRO A 75 21.66 -13.06 -15.66
N THR A 76 22.64 -12.18 -15.42
CA THR A 76 23.32 -12.08 -14.12
C THR A 76 22.47 -11.38 -13.06
N LEU A 77 21.42 -10.66 -13.48
CA LEU A 77 20.49 -9.96 -12.58
C LEU A 77 19.53 -10.94 -11.87
N ALA A 78 19.07 -11.97 -12.57
CA ALA A 78 18.15 -12.98 -12.03
C ALA A 78 18.70 -13.75 -10.80
N PRO A 79 19.94 -14.31 -10.83
CA PRO A 79 20.53 -14.93 -9.66
C PRO A 79 20.91 -13.91 -8.58
N LEU A 80 21.28 -12.68 -8.96
CA LEU A 80 21.58 -11.61 -8.00
C LEU A 80 20.33 -11.20 -7.21
N ILE A 81 19.17 -11.06 -7.84
CA ILE A 81 17.89 -10.78 -7.18
C ILE A 81 17.54 -11.90 -6.20
N ARG A 82 17.73 -13.16 -6.60
CA ARG A 82 17.48 -14.34 -5.76
C ARG A 82 18.45 -14.41 -4.57
N LEU A 83 19.74 -14.12 -4.79
CA LEU A 83 20.77 -14.17 -3.75
C LEU A 83 20.65 -13.02 -2.75
N LEU A 84 20.36 -11.80 -3.23
CA LEU A 84 20.21 -10.61 -2.39
C LEU A 84 18.87 -10.57 -1.64
N ARG A 85 17.96 -11.54 -1.89
CA ARG A 85 16.59 -11.56 -1.35
C ARG A 85 15.99 -10.16 -1.39
N VAL A 86 16.06 -9.53 -2.59
CA VAL A 86 15.74 -8.10 -2.77
C VAL A 86 14.44 -7.82 -2.07
N SER A 87 14.57 -6.97 -1.06
CA SER A 87 13.67 -6.85 0.07
C SER A 87 12.32 -6.25 -0.29
N GLY A 88 11.90 -6.20 -1.56
CA GLY A 88 10.59 -5.68 -1.96
C GLY A 88 9.44 -6.52 -1.40
N ALA A 89 9.56 -7.85 -1.42
CA ALA A 89 8.58 -8.73 -0.77
C ALA A 89 8.62 -8.58 0.76
N SER A 90 9.81 -8.54 1.37
CA SER A 90 9.94 -8.32 2.81
C SER A 90 9.50 -6.91 3.24
N GLU A 91 9.69 -5.88 2.42
CA GLU A 91 9.31 -4.50 2.70
C GLU A 91 7.80 -4.31 2.53
N LEU A 92 7.18 -4.97 1.54
CA LEU A 92 5.71 -5.06 1.45
C LEU A 92 5.14 -5.77 2.67
N ILE A 93 5.72 -6.91 3.07
CA ILE A 93 5.30 -7.64 4.29
C ILE A 93 5.48 -6.76 5.53
N LEU A 94 6.62 -6.07 5.69
CA LEU A 94 6.88 -5.17 6.82
C LEU A 94 5.97 -3.94 6.81
N ARG A 95 5.68 -3.35 5.64
CA ARG A 95 4.74 -2.24 5.50
C ARG A 95 3.33 -2.68 5.86
N ARG A 96 2.89 -3.84 5.39
CA ARG A 96 1.54 -4.34 5.68
C ARG A 96 1.39 -4.80 7.15
N ASP A 97 2.42 -5.40 7.73
CA ASP A 97 2.49 -5.66 9.19
C ASP A 97 2.42 -4.36 10.01
N SER A 98 3.03 -3.28 9.50
CA SER A 98 3.00 -1.97 10.17
C SER A 98 1.60 -1.33 10.12
N GLU A 99 0.86 -1.59 9.05
CA GLU A 99 -0.50 -1.13 8.85
C GLU A 99 -1.49 -1.87 9.77
N ASP A 100 -1.46 -3.21 9.79
CA ASP A 100 -2.31 -4.02 10.66
C ASP A 100 -2.09 -3.67 12.15
N LEU A 101 -0.83 -3.40 12.52
CA LEU A 101 -0.49 -2.91 13.86
C LEU A 101 -1.04 -1.50 14.12
N ALA A 102 -1.04 -0.62 13.12
CA ALA A 102 -1.58 0.73 13.24
C ALA A 102 -3.11 0.69 13.44
N TRP A 103 -3.82 -0.12 12.66
CA TRP A 103 -5.26 -0.35 12.80
C TRP A 103 -5.63 -0.86 14.20
N LEU A 104 -4.92 -1.88 14.68
CA LEU A 104 -5.14 -2.41 16.03
C LEU A 104 -4.91 -1.35 17.11
N ARG A 105 -3.82 -0.58 17.02
CA ARG A 105 -3.52 0.48 17.99
C ARG A 105 -4.55 1.60 17.97
N MET A 106 -5.03 1.98 16.79
CA MET A 106 -6.10 2.98 16.67
C MET A 106 -7.39 2.47 17.32
N ALA A 107 -7.80 1.24 17.03
CA ALA A 107 -8.99 0.63 17.64
C ALA A 107 -8.86 0.58 19.18
N GLN A 108 -7.69 0.19 19.70
CA GLN A 108 -7.41 0.17 21.13
C GLN A 108 -7.50 1.56 21.77
N ALA A 109 -6.92 2.59 21.13
CA ALA A 109 -6.97 3.96 21.62
C ALA A 109 -8.41 4.50 21.66
N GLN A 110 -9.20 4.23 20.63
CA GLN A 110 -10.62 4.60 20.58
C GLN A 110 -11.43 3.89 21.68
N HIS A 111 -11.25 2.57 21.83
CA HIS A 111 -11.93 1.81 22.88
C HIS A 111 -11.56 2.30 24.28
N ALA A 112 -10.28 2.56 24.55
CA ALA A 112 -9.82 3.11 25.82
C ALA A 112 -10.48 4.47 26.13
N ARG A 113 -10.62 5.33 25.10
CA ARG A 113 -11.28 6.62 25.27
C ARG A 113 -12.77 6.47 25.59
N ILE A 114 -13.48 5.58 24.89
CA ILE A 114 -14.89 5.30 25.14
C ILE A 114 -15.10 4.67 26.52
N ALA A 115 -14.24 3.74 26.93
CA ALA A 115 -14.31 3.12 28.25
C ALA A 115 -14.17 4.17 29.37
N ALA A 116 -13.21 5.08 29.24
CA ALA A 116 -13.02 6.16 30.21
C ALA A 116 -14.22 7.13 30.30
N LEU A 117 -14.92 7.38 29.18
CA LEU A 117 -16.11 8.23 29.14
C LEU A 117 -17.39 7.52 29.60
N SER A 118 -17.41 6.19 29.52
CA SER A 118 -18.58 5.37 29.84
C SER A 118 -18.65 4.97 31.31
N HIS A 119 -17.55 5.04 32.05
CA HIS A 119 -17.53 4.75 33.48
C HIS A 119 -18.11 5.91 34.30
N GLN A 120 -19.17 5.66 35.07
CA GLN A 120 -19.64 6.59 36.08
C GLN A 120 -19.03 6.28 37.46
N PRO A 121 -18.92 7.28 38.35
CA PRO A 121 -18.45 7.07 39.74
C PRO A 121 -19.33 6.11 40.54
N ASP A 122 -20.58 5.91 40.11
CA ASP A 122 -21.60 5.05 40.72
C ASP A 122 -21.54 3.58 40.23
N GLY A 123 -20.53 3.22 39.44
CA GLY A 123 -20.34 1.85 38.92
C GLY A 123 -21.28 1.45 37.78
N THR A 124 -22.17 2.34 37.34
CA THR A 124 -23.04 2.14 36.18
C THR A 124 -22.36 2.57 34.87
N GLU A 125 -22.57 1.81 33.79
CA GLU A 125 -22.06 2.17 32.47
C GLU A 125 -23.03 3.14 31.77
N ARG A 126 -22.54 4.33 31.41
CA ARG A 126 -23.34 5.36 30.74
C ARG A 126 -23.68 4.98 29.29
N HIS A 127 -22.79 4.24 28.63
CA HIS A 127 -22.90 3.88 27.21
C HIS A 127 -22.47 2.42 26.94
N PRO A 128 -23.19 1.41 27.47
CA PRO A 128 -22.78 0.01 27.36
C PRO A 128 -22.69 -0.46 25.90
N ARG A 129 -23.61 0.01 25.03
CA ARG A 129 -23.59 -0.32 23.59
C ARG A 129 -22.36 0.22 22.86
N LEU A 130 -21.90 1.42 23.22
CA LEU A 130 -20.68 1.98 22.61
C LEU A 130 -19.45 1.21 23.07
N LEU A 131 -19.41 0.82 24.36
CA LEU A 131 -18.32 0.04 24.91
C LEU A 131 -18.20 -1.33 24.22
N GLU A 132 -19.34 -2.01 24.03
CA GLU A 132 -19.41 -3.26 23.28
C GLU A 132 -18.98 -3.09 21.81
N GLN A 133 -19.49 -2.06 21.12
CA GLN A 133 -19.18 -1.80 19.71
C GLN A 133 -17.68 -1.57 19.49
N TYR A 134 -17.05 -0.72 20.30
CA TYR A 134 -15.62 -0.44 20.17
C TYR A 134 -14.75 -1.60 20.68
N GLY A 135 -15.23 -2.37 21.66
CA GLY A 135 -14.57 -3.60 22.10
C GLY A 135 -14.61 -4.69 21.03
N HIS A 136 -15.70 -4.78 20.26
CA HIS A 136 -15.79 -5.64 19.09
C HIS A 136 -14.76 -5.25 18.02
N ARG A 137 -14.61 -3.96 17.71
CA ARG A 137 -13.60 -3.47 16.75
C ARG A 137 -12.17 -3.88 17.13
N VAL A 138 -11.81 -3.81 18.41
CA VAL A 138 -10.49 -4.27 18.89
C VAL A 138 -10.32 -5.78 18.69
N ARG A 139 -11.34 -6.58 19.03
CA ARG A 139 -11.30 -8.04 18.85
C ARG A 139 -11.13 -8.42 17.38
N VAL A 140 -11.87 -7.75 16.50
CA VAL A 140 -11.77 -7.95 15.05
C VAL A 140 -10.34 -7.61 14.59
N ALA A 141 -9.85 -6.40 14.86
CA ALA A 141 -8.49 -6.01 14.45
C ALA A 141 -7.39 -6.94 15.00
N ALA A 142 -7.55 -7.47 16.22
CA ALA A 142 -6.62 -8.42 16.81
C ALA A 142 -6.69 -9.81 16.14
N ALA A 143 -7.89 -10.30 15.84
CA ALA A 143 -8.11 -11.57 15.15
C ALA A 143 -7.55 -11.56 13.73
N TYR A 144 -7.77 -10.45 12.99
CA TYR A 144 -7.19 -10.23 11.66
C TYR A 144 -5.68 -10.35 11.65
N ARG A 145 -5.00 -9.77 12.66
CA ARG A 145 -3.55 -9.87 12.78
C ARG A 145 -3.06 -11.26 13.16
N ALA A 146 -3.84 -11.99 13.97
CA ALA A 146 -3.43 -13.28 14.52
C ALA A 146 -3.54 -14.44 13.52
N ASP A 147 -4.54 -14.42 12.63
CA ASP A 147 -4.85 -15.55 11.75
C ASP A 147 -5.22 -15.08 10.34
N ARG A 148 -4.29 -14.33 9.72
CA ARG A 148 -4.50 -13.61 8.46
C ARG A 148 -5.06 -14.49 7.33
N ASP A 149 -4.50 -15.68 7.15
CA ASP A 149 -4.81 -16.56 6.01
C ASP A 149 -6.20 -17.25 6.15
N ALA A 150 -6.71 -17.43 7.37
CA ALA A 150 -8.03 -18.02 7.60
C ALA A 150 -9.18 -17.02 7.45
N HIS A 151 -8.90 -15.71 7.44
CA HIS A 151 -9.93 -14.67 7.39
C HIS A 151 -10.39 -14.38 5.95
N GLU A 152 -9.57 -14.65 4.93
CA GLU A 152 -9.88 -14.35 3.53
C GLU A 152 -11.21 -14.95 3.04
N PRO A 153 -11.51 -16.24 3.27
CA PRO A 153 -12.76 -16.84 2.78
C PRO A 153 -13.99 -16.33 3.55
N ARG A 154 -13.85 -16.06 4.86
CA ARG A 154 -14.94 -15.52 5.70
C ARG A 154 -15.29 -14.07 5.35
N ARG A 155 -14.35 -13.32 4.77
CA ARG A 155 -14.54 -11.92 4.37
C ARG A 155 -15.45 -11.77 3.15
N ILE A 156 -15.26 -12.62 2.14
CA ILE A 156 -16.10 -12.61 0.93
C ILE A 156 -17.57 -12.90 1.29
N ASP A 157 -17.81 -13.92 2.13
CA ASP A 157 -19.16 -14.25 2.60
C ASP A 157 -19.80 -13.11 3.40
N HIS A 158 -19.02 -12.46 4.27
CA HIS A 158 -19.49 -11.31 5.04
C HIS A 158 -19.87 -10.12 4.14
N PHE A 159 -19.03 -9.81 3.15
CA PHE A 159 -19.28 -8.73 2.20
C PHE A 159 -20.54 -9.00 1.37
N ASN A 160 -20.69 -10.22 0.86
CA ASN A 160 -21.90 -10.63 0.12
C ASN A 160 -23.16 -10.45 0.96
N ALA A 161 -23.11 -10.75 2.27
CA ALA A 161 -24.23 -10.53 3.17
C ALA A 161 -24.58 -9.04 3.34
N ILE A 162 -23.58 -8.15 3.41
CA ILE A 162 -23.80 -6.69 3.49
C ILE A 162 -24.46 -6.17 2.21
N ILE A 163 -23.94 -6.53 1.03
CA ILE A 163 -24.51 -6.10 -0.25
C ILE A 163 -25.95 -6.61 -0.41
N ALA A 164 -26.22 -7.85 -0.01
CA ALA A 164 -27.57 -8.39 -0.01
C ALA A 164 -28.52 -7.62 0.92
N ALA A 165 -28.05 -7.22 2.11
CA ALA A 165 -28.83 -6.42 3.06
C ALA A 165 -29.15 -5.02 2.51
N ILE A 166 -28.18 -4.35 1.88
CA ILE A 166 -28.37 -3.03 1.24
C ILE A 166 -29.40 -3.14 0.10
N ALA A 167 -29.27 -4.16 -0.75
CA ALA A 167 -30.23 -4.41 -1.83
C ALA A 167 -31.66 -4.62 -1.31
N ALA A 168 -31.82 -5.38 -0.22
CA ALA A 168 -33.10 -5.57 0.44
C ALA A 168 -33.66 -4.25 1.01
N GLY A 169 -32.81 -3.41 1.60
CA GLY A 169 -33.15 -2.08 2.06
C GLY A 169 -33.69 -1.19 0.94
N ARG A 170 -32.99 -1.13 -0.20
CA ARG A 170 -33.40 -0.34 -1.37
C ARG A 170 -34.79 -0.77 -1.89
N LEU A 171 -35.04 -2.08 -1.96
CA LEU A 171 -36.36 -2.61 -2.34
C LEU A 171 -37.47 -2.24 -1.34
N ALA A 172 -37.17 -2.17 -0.04
CA ALA A 172 -38.14 -1.75 0.97
C ALA A 172 -38.50 -0.27 0.82
N VAL A 173 -37.50 0.61 0.66
CA VAL A 173 -37.72 2.06 0.47
C VAL A 173 -38.53 2.34 -0.79
N LEU A 174 -38.20 1.67 -1.91
CA LEU A 174 -38.96 1.80 -3.16
C LEU A 174 -40.42 1.34 -3.02
N ARG A 175 -40.68 0.28 -2.23
CA ARG A 175 -42.05 -0.18 -1.96
C ARG A 175 -42.84 0.84 -1.15
N MET A 176 -42.25 1.39 -0.08
CA MET A 176 -42.89 2.44 0.73
C MET A 176 -43.24 3.68 -0.12
N HIS A 177 -42.34 4.07 -1.03
CA HIS A 177 -42.60 5.19 -1.93
C HIS A 177 -43.75 4.90 -2.91
N ARG A 178 -43.78 3.71 -3.51
CA ARG A 178 -44.87 3.30 -4.41
C ARG A 178 -46.23 3.17 -3.71
N ALA A 179 -46.23 2.83 -2.42
CA ALA A 179 -47.43 2.80 -1.59
C ALA A 179 -47.89 4.19 -1.13
N GLY A 180 -47.10 5.24 -1.38
CA GLY A 180 -47.40 6.61 -0.93
C GLY A 180 -47.14 6.84 0.57
N GLU A 181 -46.43 5.93 1.24
CA GLU A 181 -46.08 6.05 2.66
C GLU A 181 -44.95 7.06 2.90
N ILE A 182 -44.08 7.25 1.90
CA ILE A 182 -42.99 8.23 1.93
C ILE A 182 -43.00 9.08 0.68
N ASP A 183 -42.61 10.34 0.83
CA ASP A 183 -42.44 11.27 -0.29
C ASP A 183 -41.07 11.10 -0.97
N ASP A 184 -40.95 11.73 -2.14
CA ASP A 184 -39.77 11.70 -3.01
C ASP A 184 -38.52 12.34 -2.37
N ARG A 185 -38.68 13.27 -1.41
CA ARG A 185 -37.55 13.84 -0.66
C ARG A 185 -37.03 12.84 0.37
N VAL A 186 -37.91 12.13 1.07
CA VAL A 186 -37.54 11.07 2.01
C VAL A 186 -36.88 9.91 1.28
N LEU A 187 -37.44 9.49 0.13
CA LEU A 187 -36.84 8.48 -0.75
C LEU A 187 -35.38 8.83 -1.09
N ARG A 188 -35.13 10.02 -1.64
CA ARG A 188 -33.77 10.47 -1.99
C ARG A 188 -32.81 10.48 -0.82
N THR A 189 -33.29 10.85 0.37
CA THR A 189 -32.46 10.87 1.59
C THR A 189 -32.03 9.46 1.99
N LEU A 190 -32.97 8.50 1.95
CA LEU A 190 -32.70 7.11 2.30
C LEU A 190 -31.86 6.40 1.23
N GLU A 191 -32.07 6.68 -0.05
CA GLU A 191 -31.22 6.17 -1.12
C GLU A 191 -29.79 6.67 -0.98
N TYR A 192 -29.58 7.96 -0.68
CA TYR A 192 -28.25 8.50 -0.43
C TYR A 192 -27.54 7.82 0.75
N GLU A 193 -28.26 7.56 1.85
CA GLU A 193 -27.69 6.84 3.00
C GLU A 193 -27.28 5.40 2.63
N LEU A 194 -28.11 4.69 1.85
CA LEU A 194 -27.79 3.35 1.35
C LEU A 194 -26.60 3.37 0.38
N ASP A 195 -26.49 4.40 -0.45
CA ASP A 195 -25.36 4.57 -1.36
C ASP A 195 -24.06 4.83 -0.58
N LEU A 196 -24.09 5.62 0.49
CA LEU A 196 -22.94 5.79 1.39
C LEU A 196 -22.53 4.47 2.06
N GLN A 197 -23.50 3.65 2.48
CA GLN A 197 -23.22 2.32 3.03
C GLN A 197 -22.57 1.41 1.98
N GLN A 198 -23.04 1.46 0.75
CA GLN A 198 -22.50 0.68 -0.36
C GLN A 198 -21.07 1.11 -0.68
N MET A 199 -20.80 2.42 -0.79
CA MET A 199 -19.47 2.96 -1.02
C MET A 199 -18.48 2.57 0.08
N ALA A 200 -18.91 2.62 1.35
CA ALA A 200 -18.07 2.21 2.47
C ALA A 200 -17.73 0.71 2.42
N ALA A 201 -18.70 -0.13 2.04
CA ALA A 201 -18.48 -1.55 1.85
C ALA A 201 -17.53 -1.82 0.68
N GLU A 202 -17.74 -1.16 -0.47
CA GLU A 202 -16.92 -1.29 -1.68
C GLU A 202 -15.48 -0.81 -1.46
N SER A 203 -15.27 0.32 -0.77
CA SER A 203 -13.91 0.81 -0.46
C SER A 203 -13.12 -0.17 0.40
N GLN A 204 -13.80 -0.85 1.34
CA GLN A 204 -13.17 -1.92 2.10
C GLN A 204 -12.83 -3.13 1.23
N ALA A 205 -13.60 -3.41 0.17
CA ALA A 205 -13.30 -4.49 -0.74
C ALA A 205 -12.14 -4.14 -1.70
N GLU A 206 -12.05 -2.89 -2.18
CA GLU A 206 -11.03 -2.44 -3.14
C GLU A 206 -9.64 -2.23 -2.52
N ASP A 207 -9.53 -1.65 -1.32
CA ASP A 207 -8.24 -1.53 -0.61
C ASP A 207 -7.63 -2.92 -0.27
N GLU A 208 -8.43 -3.97 -0.38
CA GLU A 208 -8.12 -5.32 0.07
C GLU A 208 -7.93 -6.32 -1.09
N ALA A 209 -8.05 -5.88 -2.37
CA ALA A 209 -7.83 -6.64 -3.61
C ALA A 209 -6.44 -6.41 -4.25
#